data_AF-G9KP79-F1
#
_entry.id   AF-G9KP79-F1
#
_cell.length_a   1.000
_cell.length_b   1.000
_cell.length_c   1.000
_cell.angle_alpha   90.00
_cell.angle_beta   90.00
_cell.angle_gamma   90.00
#
_symmetry.space_group_name_H-M   'P 1'
#
loop_
_entity.id
_entity.type
_entity.pdbx_description
1 polymer ?
#
loop_
_entity_poly.entity_id
_entity_poly.type
_entity_poly.pdbx_seq_one_letter_code
_entity_poly.pdbx_strand_id
1 'polypeptide(L)'
;AFSVGANDVANSFGTAVGSGVVTLRQACILASIFETTGSVLLGAKVGETIRKGIIDVNLYNGTVETLMAGEVSAMVGSAVWQLIASFLRLPISGTHCIVGSTIGFSLVAIGT
;
A
#
# COMPACT_ATOMS: atom_id res chain seq x y z
N ALA A 1 -4.68 -3.93 -0.18
CA ALA A 1 -4.91 -4.30 1.23
C ALA A 1 -4.27 -5.65 1.57
N PHE A 2 -4.73 -6.75 0.97
CA PHE A 2 -4.18 -8.09 1.27
C PHE A 2 -2.66 -8.22 1.00
N SER A 3 -2.20 -7.75 -0.15
CA SER A 3 -0.78 -7.75 -0.53
C SER A 3 0.12 -6.98 0.45
N VAL A 4 -0.37 -5.82 0.91
CA VAL A 4 0.30 -4.97 1.90
C VAL A 4 0.40 -5.70 3.23
N GLY A 5 -0.72 -6.23 3.75
CA GLY A 5 -0.74 -6.93 5.03
C GLY A 5 0.16 -8.18 5.05
N ALA A 6 0.22 -8.93 3.95
CA ALA A 6 1.12 -10.09 3.87
C ALA A 6 2.61 -9.70 4.01
N ASN A 7 3.00 -8.57 3.42
CA ASN A 7 4.36 -8.04 3.49
C ASN A 7 4.66 -7.38 4.86
N ASP A 8 3.72 -6.57 5.37
CA ASP A 8 3.94 -5.74 6.56
C ASP A 8 3.90 -6.57 7.85
N VAL A 9 3.06 -7.61 7.92
CA VAL A 9 3.05 -8.54 9.06
C VAL A 9 4.38 -9.26 9.20
N ALA A 10 5.04 -9.61 8.10
CA ALA A 10 6.37 -10.21 8.13
C ALA A 10 7.42 -9.22 8.68
N ASN A 11 7.30 -7.94 8.33
CA ASN A 11 8.19 -6.89 8.81
C ASN A 11 8.03 -6.60 10.31
N SER A 12 6.78 -6.55 10.81
CA SER A 12 6.51 -6.22 12.22
C SER A 12 6.65 -7.41 13.18
N PHE A 13 6.27 -8.62 12.76
CA PHE A 13 6.23 -9.81 13.62
C PHE A 13 7.34 -10.84 13.33
N GLY A 14 8.16 -10.63 12.31
CA GLY A 14 9.23 -11.56 11.93
C GLY A 14 10.23 -11.86 13.05
N THR A 15 10.62 -10.85 13.82
CA THR A 15 11.55 -11.00 14.96
C THR A 15 10.89 -11.67 16.18
N ALA A 16 9.63 -11.33 16.48
CA ALA A 16 8.88 -11.91 17.60
C ALA A 16 8.55 -13.39 17.38
N VAL A 17 8.25 -13.77 16.12
CA VAL A 17 8.06 -15.18 15.75
C VAL A 17 9.40 -15.91 15.65
N GLY A 18 10.43 -15.28 15.06
CA GLY A 18 11.76 -15.87 14.90
C GLY A 18 12.50 -16.13 16.22
N SER A 19 12.24 -15.32 17.25
CA SER A 19 12.76 -15.51 18.61
C SER A 19 11.95 -16.51 19.46
N GLY A 20 10.83 -17.02 18.94
CA GLY A 20 9.96 -17.95 19.66
C GLY A 20 9.09 -17.31 20.75
N VAL A 21 9.08 -15.98 20.86
CA VAL A 21 8.29 -15.24 21.86
C VAL A 21 6.79 -15.33 21.55
N VAL A 22 6.43 -15.34 20.26
CA VAL A 22 5.03 -15.38 19.80
C VAL A 22 4.87 -16.43 18.72
N THR A 23 3.81 -17.25 18.79
CA THR A 23 3.52 -18.24 17.73
C THR A 23 2.95 -17.57 16.48
N LEU A 24 3.07 -18.21 15.32
CA LEU A 24 2.55 -17.69 14.04
C LEU A 24 1.05 -17.34 14.12
N ARG A 25 0.25 -18.18 14.80
CA ARG A 25 -1.19 -17.95 14.98
C ARG A 25 -1.48 -16.72 15.84
N GLN A 26 -0.74 -16.55 16.94
CA GLN A 26 -0.89 -15.38 17.81
C GLN A 26 -0.48 -14.10 17.08
N ALA A 27 0.61 -14.15 16.30
CA ALA A 27 1.06 -13.02 15.50
C ALA A 27 -0.01 -12.60 14.47
N CYS A 28 -0.65 -13.53 13.76
CA CYS A 28 -1.73 -13.21 12.82
C CYS A 28 -2.94 -12.55 13.49
N ILE A 29 -3.36 -13.04 14.66
CA ILE A 29 -4.49 -12.45 15.41
C ILE A 29 -4.15 -11.04 15.86
N LEU A 30 -2.97 -10.87 16.44
CA LEU A 30 -2.50 -9.58 16.94
C LEU A 30 -2.34 -8.57 15.81
N ALA A 31 -1.69 -8.97 14.72
CA ALA A 31 -1.57 -8.17 13.50
C ALA A 31 -2.94 -7.73 12.98
N SER A 32 -3.90 -8.64 12.86
CA SER A 32 -5.24 -8.32 12.33
C SER A 32 -5.94 -7.25 13.17
N ILE A 33 -5.84 -7.32 14.50
CA ILE A 33 -6.47 -6.34 15.40
C ILE A 33 -5.73 -5.00 15.33
N PHE A 34 -4.41 -5.01 15.50
CA PHE A 34 -3.62 -3.78 15.64
C PHE A 34 -3.44 -3.04 14.31
N GLU A 35 -3.21 -3.75 13.19
CA GLU A 35 -3.11 -3.11 11.89
C GLU A 35 -4.45 -2.55 11.41
N THR A 36 -5.55 -3.28 11.60
CA THR A 36 -6.88 -2.76 11.24
C THR A 36 -7.24 -1.53 12.08
N THR A 37 -7.00 -1.60 13.39
CA THR A 37 -7.26 -0.47 14.30
C THR A 37 -6.38 0.74 13.95
N GLY A 38 -5.10 0.52 13.69
CA GLY A 38 -4.18 1.58 13.25
C GLY A 38 -4.60 2.19 11.91
N SER A 39 -5.02 1.36 10.95
CA SER A 39 -5.53 1.82 9.65
C SER A 39 -6.76 2.71 9.80
N VAL A 40 -7.72 2.33 10.65
CA VAL A 40 -8.94 3.13 10.90
C VAL A 40 -8.65 4.43 11.63
N LEU A 41 -7.79 4.41 12.65
CA LEU A 41 -7.53 5.59 13.49
C LEU A 41 -6.54 6.58 12.86
N LEU A 42 -5.54 6.10 12.11
CA LEU A 42 -4.41 6.91 11.64
C LEU A 42 -4.27 6.94 10.11
N GLY A 43 -4.96 6.06 9.37
CA GLY A 43 -4.78 5.92 7.93
C GLY A 43 -5.23 7.13 7.10
N ALA A 44 -6.20 7.91 7.60
CA ALA A 44 -6.77 9.04 6.85
C ALA A 44 -5.72 10.10 6.46
N LYS A 45 -4.82 10.47 7.38
CA LYS A 45 -3.77 11.47 7.11
C LYS A 45 -2.78 11.00 6.04
N VAL A 46 -2.41 9.71 6.07
CA VAL A 46 -1.47 9.13 5.09
C VAL A 46 -2.11 9.05 3.71
N GLY A 47 -3.37 8.62 3.64
CA GLY A 47 -4.14 8.58 2.39
C GLY A 47 -4.28 9.97 1.75
N GLU A 48 -4.53 11.01 2.55
CA GLU A 48 -4.62 12.38 2.04
C GLU A 48 -3.27 12.89 1.48
N THR A 49 -2.17 12.51 2.13
CA THR A 49 -0.80 12.86 1.69
C THR A 49 -0.46 12.19 0.37
N ILE A 50 -0.82 10.91 0.18
CA ILE A 50 -0.60 10.21 -1.10
C ILE A 50 -1.44 10.85 -2.20
N ARG A 51 -2.72 11.17 -1.93
CA ARG A 51 -3.63 11.74 -2.93
C ARG A 51 -3.22 13.15 -3.38
N LYS A 52 -2.90 14.04 -2.45
CA LYS A 52 -2.62 15.46 -2.75
C LYS A 52 -1.14 15.78 -2.91
N GLY A 53 -0.26 14.95 -2.36
CA GLY A 53 1.18 15.20 -2.34
C GLY A 53 1.93 14.64 -3.54
N ILE A 54 1.31 13.74 -4.32
CA ILE A 54 1.96 13.08 -5.46
C ILE A 54 1.43 13.61 -6.79
N ILE A 55 0.12 13.82 -6.91
CA ILE A 55 -0.53 14.30 -8.13
C ILE A 55 -1.34 15.56 -7.83
N ASP A 56 -1.31 16.53 -8.75
CA ASP A 56 -2.18 17.70 -8.64
C ASP A 56 -3.56 17.38 -9.19
N VAL A 57 -4.50 17.18 -8.26
CA VAL A 57 -5.90 16.82 -8.56
C VAL A 57 -6.60 17.90 -9.39
N ASN A 58 -6.15 19.15 -9.34
CA ASN A 58 -6.76 20.26 -10.10
C ASN A 58 -6.59 20.09 -11.61
N LEU A 59 -5.55 19.39 -12.07
CA LEU A 59 -5.33 19.09 -13.49
C LEU A 59 -6.43 18.18 -14.06
N TYR A 60 -7.13 17.44 -13.20
CA TYR A 60 -8.16 16.46 -13.58
C TYR A 60 -9.60 16.98 -13.38
N ASN A 61 -9.80 18.27 -13.13
CA ASN A 61 -11.11 18.85 -12.80
C ASN A 61 -12.16 18.70 -13.95
N GLY A 62 -11.70 18.48 -15.19
CA GLY A 62 -12.54 18.15 -16.36
C GLY A 62 -12.54 16.67 -16.76
N THR A 63 -11.75 15.83 -16.09
CA THR A 63 -11.48 14.43 -16.48
C THR A 63 -11.48 13.50 -15.25
N VAL A 64 -12.49 13.64 -14.40
CA VAL A 64 -12.62 12.86 -13.15
C VAL A 64 -12.64 11.34 -13.41
N GLU A 65 -13.20 10.91 -14.54
CA GLU A 65 -13.20 9.49 -14.93
C GLU A 65 -11.79 8.95 -15.17
N THR A 66 -10.89 9.73 -15.77
CA THR A 66 -9.50 9.28 -16.01
C THR A 66 -8.71 9.24 -14.71
N LEU A 67 -8.95 10.18 -13.78
CA LEU A 67 -8.36 10.13 -12.45
C LEU A 67 -8.80 8.86 -11.69
N MET A 68 -10.09 8.54 -11.72
CA MET A 68 -10.61 7.34 -11.06
C MET A 68 -10.04 6.06 -11.67
N ALA A 69 -9.98 5.97 -13.00
CA ALA A 69 -9.34 4.84 -13.69
C ALA A 69 -7.84 4.75 -13.38
N GLY A 70 -7.15 5.90 -13.27
CA GLY A 70 -5.74 6.01 -12.89
C GLY A 70 -5.48 5.46 -11.49
N GLU A 71 -6.25 5.88 -10.49
CA GLU A 71 -6.12 5.39 -9.11
C GLU A 71 -6.39 3.88 -9.01
N VAL A 72 -7.41 3.37 -9.71
CA VAL A 72 -7.67 1.92 -9.77
C VAL A 72 -6.49 1.19 -10.41
N SER A 73 -5.93 1.72 -11.49
CA SER A 73 -4.75 1.14 -12.14
C SER A 73 -3.52 1.15 -11.22
N ALA A 74 -3.34 2.21 -10.43
CA ALA A 74 -2.26 2.33 -9.46
C ALA A 74 -2.41 1.33 -8.31
N MET A 75 -3.63 1.11 -7.83
CA MET A 75 -3.94 0.08 -6.84
C MET A 75 -3.62 -1.32 -7.35
N VAL A 76 -3.96 -1.61 -8.61
CA VAL A 76 -3.68 -2.92 -9.22
C VAL A 76 -2.17 -3.11 -9.43
N GLY A 77 -1.48 -2.13 -10.00
CA GLY A 77 -0.03 -2.19 -10.25
C GLY A 77 0.77 -2.39 -8.97
N SER A 78 0.46 -1.61 -7.93
CA SER A 78 1.10 -1.73 -6.61
C SER A 78 0.78 -3.08 -5.94
N ALA A 79 -0.45 -3.57 -6.03
CA ALA A 79 -0.83 -4.87 -5.46
C ALA A 79 -0.13 -6.05 -6.16
N VAL A 80 -0.08 -6.04 -7.50
CA VAL A 80 0.60 -7.09 -8.28
C VAL A 80 2.08 -7.15 -7.91
N TRP A 81 2.76 -6.00 -7.87
CA TRP A 81 4.17 -5.97 -7.50
C TRP A 81 4.43 -6.47 -6.07
N GLN A 82 3.61 -6.05 -5.11
CA GLN A 82 3.71 -6.52 -3.72
C GLN A 82 3.45 -8.01 -3.58
N LEU A 83 2.49 -8.57 -4.33
CA LEU A 83 2.25 -10.01 -4.33
C LEU A 83 3.46 -10.76 -4.89
N ILE A 84 4.01 -10.32 -6.03
CA ILE A 84 5.20 -10.93 -6.63
C ILE A 84 6.39 -10.88 -5.65
N ALA A 85 6.64 -9.73 -5.02
CA ALA A 85 7.71 -9.61 -4.03
C ALA A 85 7.48 -10.49 -2.79
N SER A 86 6.24 -10.60 -2.33
CA SER A 86 5.87 -11.50 -1.23
C SER A 86 6.11 -12.96 -1.59
N PHE A 87 5.79 -13.38 -2.82
CA PHE A 87 6.10 -14.72 -3.32
C PHE A 87 7.61 -14.97 -3.41
N LEU A 88 8.39 -13.96 -3.80
CA LEU A 88 9.84 -14.01 -3.84
C LEU A 88 10.51 -13.84 -2.46
N ARG A 89 9.72 -13.65 -1.38
CA ARG A 89 10.19 -13.41 -0.01
C ARG A 89 11.12 -12.19 0.12
N LEU A 90 10.91 -11.18 -0.72
CA LEU A 90 11.67 -9.94 -0.71
C LEU A 90 10.96 -8.91 0.18
N PRO A 91 11.61 -8.37 1.24
CA PRO A 91 11.04 -7.29 2.02
C PRO A 91 11.08 -6.01 1.19
N ILE A 92 9.91 -5.53 0.75
CA ILE A 92 9.79 -4.29 -0.03
C ILE A 92 8.92 -3.27 0.68
N SER A 93 9.04 -2.01 0.26
CA SER A 93 8.25 -0.91 0.81
C SER A 93 6.93 -0.74 0.06
N GLY A 94 5.80 -1.03 0.72
CA GLY A 94 4.47 -0.86 0.14
C GLY A 94 4.15 0.59 -0.27
N THR A 95 4.68 1.58 0.47
CA THR A 95 4.51 3.00 0.16
C THR A 95 5.18 3.39 -1.16
N HIS A 96 6.41 2.94 -1.41
CA HIS A 96 7.08 3.18 -2.69
C HIS A 96 6.35 2.53 -3.87
N CYS A 97 5.72 1.37 -3.65
CA CYS A 97 4.96 0.70 -4.70
C CYS A 97 3.75 1.54 -5.15
N ILE A 98 2.98 2.07 -4.20
CA ILE A 98 1.81 2.88 -4.54
C ILE A 98 2.26 4.22 -5.13
N VAL A 99 3.23 4.92 -4.50
CA VAL A 99 3.77 6.19 -5.00
C VAL A 99 4.28 6.07 -6.44
N GLY A 100 5.10 5.05 -6.73
CA GLY A 100 5.61 4.81 -8.08
C GLY A 100 4.51 4.47 -9.09
N SER A 101 3.49 3.73 -8.66
CA SER A 101 2.33 3.43 -9.52
C SER A 101 1.50 4.68 -9.81
N THR A 102 1.31 5.56 -8.82
CA THR A 102 0.60 6.84 -8.96
C THR A 102 1.33 7.78 -9.93
N ILE A 103 2.66 7.88 -9.80
CA ILE A 103 3.51 8.65 -10.73
C ILE A 103 3.41 8.07 -12.15
N GLY A 104 3.47 6.74 -12.27
CA GLY A 104 3.41 6.05 -13.55
C GLY A 104 2.15 6.35 -14.35
N PHE A 105 0.97 6.29 -13.72
CA PHE A 105 -0.27 6.64 -14.45
C PHE A 105 -0.36 8.15 -14.73
N SER A 106 0.09 9.01 -13.80
CA SER A 106 0.04 10.46 -14.00
C SER A 106 0.85 10.88 -15.23
N LEU A 107 2.04 10.29 -15.39
CA LEU A 107 2.89 10.48 -16.56
C LEU A 107 2.19 10.04 -17.86
N VAL A 108 1.45 8.93 -17.84
CA VAL A 108 0.73 8.45 -19.03
C VAL A 108 -0.51 9.28 -19.34
N ALA A 109 -1.23 9.74 -18.31
CA ALA A 109 -2.49 10.45 -18.48
C ALA A 109 -2.30 11.93 -18.87
N ILE A 110 -1.29 12.61 -18.31
CA ILE A 110 -1.07 14.06 -18.48
C ILE A 110 0.29 14.39 -19.12
N GLY A 111 1.28 13.48 -19.08
CA GLY A 111 2.59 13.72 -19.69
C GLY A 111 3.55 14.57 -18.85
N THR A 112 3.28 14.73 -17.55
CA THR A 112 4.12 15.44 -16.57
C THR A 112 4.33 14.57 -15.34
#